data_AF-A0A1Z9Z2N9-F1
#
_entry.id   AF-A0A1Z9Z2N9-F1
#
_cell.length_a   1.000
_cell.length_b   1.000
_cell.length_c   1.000
_cell.angle_alpha   90.00
_cell.angle_beta   90.00
_cell.angle_gamma   90.00
#
_symmetry.space_group_name_H-M   'P 1'
#
loop_
_entity.id
_entity.type
_entity.pdbx_description
1 polymer ?
#
loop_
_entity_poly.entity_id
_entity_poly.type
_entity_poly.pdbx_seq_one_letter_code
_entity_poly.pdbx_strand_id
1 'polypeptide(L)'
;MAESPAENNRLRQLEERKAFEELRDKVIQELKVLIEHPVFHDIKEMHLLGESTFTDINNISVIFKNILVRIEKEYDFIASEWILKILKSEFYNIRVMLDLLLSGIKNFRVYPKNNFIGYGDEKRSFAEFSEFILARVKYLEHLNYYLSALYDGLKREAQQVTLMANNDFVRKIESTRNDLVKEVEDFRRLRNNADNAKTENIYNNAVVKYRKYEWGYRIAFFLTLALVFGVSLWFWNSDYLNNIINQPSYASSAIFWSVKITSLIACITLLTYFLKQSSHHQKLADQNYQTQLELQAYPSFMESIPTEEAASVRKELALKYFGREVDGAAHKDMSNLISDQMKSTTDMVKATTEAIKNLKG
;
A
#
# COMPACT_ATOMS: atom_id res chain seq x y z
N MET A 1 33.16 11.75 -2.79
CA MET A 1 32.17 10.92 -2.09
C MET A 1 31.60 11.78 -0.98
N ALA A 2 30.38 12.27 -1.13
CA ALA A 2 29.69 13.02 -0.08
C ALA A 2 28.88 12.00 0.74
N GLU A 3 29.16 11.91 2.03
CA GLU A 3 28.38 11.07 2.95
C GLU A 3 26.92 11.52 2.95
N SER A 4 26.01 10.54 3.02
CA SER A 4 24.56 10.76 2.98
C SER A 4 24.14 11.67 4.15
N PRO A 5 23.22 12.64 3.96
CA PRO A 5 22.68 13.46 5.04
C PRO A 5 22.14 12.65 6.23
N ALA A 6 21.70 11.41 5.99
CA ALA A 6 21.24 10.49 7.03
C ALA A 6 22.37 9.97 7.93
N GLU A 7 23.58 9.82 7.39
CA GLU A 7 24.75 9.30 8.10
C GLU A 7 25.35 10.37 9.03
N ASN A 8 25.44 11.61 8.55
CA ASN A 8 25.82 12.77 9.37
C ASN A 8 24.88 13.00 10.56
N ASN A 9 23.57 12.82 10.37
CA ASN A 9 22.61 12.95 11.46
C ASN A 9 22.77 11.84 12.52
N ARG A 10 23.12 10.62 12.11
CA ARG A 10 23.38 9.52 13.05
C ARG A 10 24.65 9.75 13.86
N LEU A 11 25.73 10.20 13.23
CA LEU A 11 27.00 10.52 13.90
C LEU A 11 26.81 11.60 14.97
N ARG A 12 26.08 12.67 14.62
CA ARG A 12 25.76 13.75 15.55
C ARG A 12 24.96 13.28 16.77
N GLN A 13 23.94 12.44 16.56
CA GLN A 13 23.17 11.85 17.67
C GLN A 13 24.02 10.97 18.58
N LEU A 14 25.03 10.29 18.02
CA LEU A 14 25.95 9.44 18.76
C LEU A 14 26.93 10.26 19.62
N GLU A 15 27.40 11.40 19.12
CA GLU A 15 28.26 12.33 19.86
C GLU A 15 27.51 13.00 21.01
N GLU A 16 26.28 13.48 20.75
CA GLU A 16 25.40 14.07 21.78
C GLU A 16 25.10 13.06 22.91
N ARG A 17 24.90 11.78 22.56
CA ARG A 17 24.73 10.70 23.53
C ARG A 17 25.96 10.43 24.40
N LYS A 18 27.15 10.40 23.81
CA LYS A 18 28.40 10.21 24.58
C LYS A 18 28.63 11.36 25.56
N ALA A 19 28.43 12.61 25.13
CA ALA A 19 28.59 13.79 25.98
C ALA A 19 27.63 13.77 27.19
N PHE A 20 26.39 13.32 26.96
CA PHE A 20 25.40 13.15 28.02
C PHE A 20 25.80 12.08 29.04
N GLU A 21 26.23 10.91 28.57
CA GLU A 21 26.66 9.80 29.44
C GLU A 21 27.85 10.23 30.34
N GLU A 22 28.83 10.94 29.78
CA GLU A 22 29.98 11.47 30.54
C GLU A 22 29.55 12.46 31.64
N LEU A 23 28.60 13.35 31.33
CA LEU A 23 28.10 14.33 32.28
C LEU A 23 27.30 13.67 33.42
N ARG A 24 26.46 12.68 33.10
CA ARG A 24 25.70 11.90 34.09
C ARG A 24 26.64 11.22 35.07
N ASP A 25 27.68 10.57 34.57
CA ASP A 25 28.61 9.81 35.39
C ASP A 25 29.40 10.73 36.34
N LYS A 26 29.76 11.94 35.90
CA LYS A 26 30.36 12.98 36.77
C LYS A 26 29.43 13.42 37.89
N VAL A 27 28.14 13.61 37.60
CA VAL A 27 27.14 13.99 38.61
C VAL A 27 26.93 12.87 39.63
N ILE A 28 26.88 11.61 39.19
CA ILE A 28 26.80 10.43 40.06
C ILE A 28 28.01 10.37 41.00
N GLN A 29 29.22 10.62 40.49
CA GLN A 29 30.44 10.63 41.32
C GLN A 29 30.40 11.70 42.41
N GLU A 30 30.05 12.94 42.08
CA GLU A 30 29.94 14.02 43.08
C GLU A 30 28.88 13.71 44.15
N LEU A 31 27.76 13.11 43.75
CA LEU A 31 26.72 12.72 44.68
C LEU A 31 27.16 11.59 45.62
N LYS A 32 27.95 10.62 45.14
CA LYS A 32 28.55 9.57 45.99
C LYS A 32 29.50 10.19 47.02
N VAL A 33 30.33 11.15 46.61
CA VAL A 33 31.22 11.89 47.52
C VAL A 33 30.43 12.64 48.59
N LEU A 34 29.29 13.24 48.24
CA LEU A 34 28.40 13.89 49.20
C LEU A 34 27.79 12.91 50.19
N ILE A 35 27.31 11.74 49.73
CA ILE A 35 26.71 10.71 50.60
C ILE A 35 27.71 10.17 51.62
N GLU A 36 28.97 10.01 51.20
CA GLU A 36 30.07 9.49 52.02
C GLU A 36 30.77 10.57 52.84
N HIS A 37 30.27 11.81 52.84
CA HIS A 37 30.95 12.94 53.47
C HIS A 37 31.15 12.71 54.99
N PRO A 38 32.35 12.95 55.54
CA PRO A 38 32.70 12.60 56.94
C PRO A 38 31.78 13.22 57.99
N VAL A 39 31.18 14.37 57.66
CA VAL A 39 30.24 15.08 58.55
C VAL A 39 29.06 14.20 58.99
N PHE A 40 28.59 13.29 58.13
CA PHE A 40 27.50 12.37 58.45
C PHE A 40 27.93 11.26 59.41
N HIS A 41 29.23 10.96 59.48
CA HIS A 41 29.81 10.01 60.43
C HIS A 41 30.18 10.70 61.76
N ASP A 42 30.88 11.84 61.70
CA ASP A 42 31.41 12.55 62.87
C ASP A 42 30.30 13.13 63.77
N ILE A 43 29.17 13.54 63.18
CA ILE A 43 28.00 14.01 63.94
C ILE A 43 27.37 12.89 64.76
N LYS A 44 27.45 11.64 64.29
CA LYS A 44 26.94 10.45 64.99
C LYS A 44 27.64 10.19 66.32
N GLU A 45 28.89 10.61 66.43
CA GLU A 45 29.69 10.49 67.65
C GLU A 45 29.51 11.66 68.63
N MET A 46 28.84 12.73 68.22
CA MET A 46 28.59 13.89 69.08
C MET A 46 27.29 13.72 69.89
N HIS A 47 27.40 13.16 71.10
CA HIS A 47 26.30 13.06 72.08
C HIS A 47 25.73 14.41 72.58
N LEU A 48 26.21 15.55 72.06
CA LEU A 48 25.87 16.90 72.53
C LEU A 48 24.85 17.63 71.65
N LEU A 49 24.52 17.10 70.47
CA LEU A 49 23.49 17.67 69.60
C LEU A 49 22.11 17.13 70.03
N GLY A 50 21.12 18.01 70.17
CA GLY A 50 19.75 17.61 70.48
C GLY A 50 19.18 16.66 69.42
N GLU A 51 18.30 15.74 69.85
CA GLU A 51 17.74 14.63 69.06
C GLU A 51 17.11 15.06 67.73
N SER A 52 16.54 16.27 67.66
CA SER A 52 15.98 16.88 66.45
C SER A 52 17.04 17.14 65.36
N THR A 53 18.13 17.81 65.72
CA THR A 53 19.26 18.11 64.82
C THR A 53 19.89 16.85 64.21
N PHE A 54 19.96 15.78 65.00
CA PHE A 54 20.48 14.49 64.55
C PHE A 54 19.55 13.81 63.55
N THR A 55 18.24 13.98 63.74
CA THR A 55 17.21 13.48 62.82
C THR A 55 17.28 14.21 61.47
N ASP A 56 17.45 15.53 61.48
CA ASP A 56 17.52 16.34 60.26
C ASP A 56 18.75 16.01 59.38
N ILE A 57 19.89 15.71 60.01
CA ILE A 57 21.13 15.38 59.30
C ILE A 57 21.11 13.98 58.70
N ASN A 58 20.47 13.01 59.38
CA ASN A 58 20.22 11.69 58.79
C ASN A 58 19.23 11.77 57.62
N ASN A 59 18.21 12.63 57.71
CA ASN A 59 17.26 12.85 56.62
C ASN A 59 17.95 13.35 55.35
N ILE A 60 18.99 14.20 55.47
CA ILE A 60 19.77 14.70 54.33
C ILE A 60 20.55 13.57 53.63
N SER A 61 21.20 12.68 54.38
CA SER A 61 21.89 11.51 53.78
C SER A 61 20.90 10.60 53.03
N VAL A 62 19.71 10.38 53.59
CA VAL A 62 18.63 9.61 52.95
C VAL A 62 18.14 10.30 51.67
N ILE A 63 18.00 11.64 51.67
CA ILE A 63 17.64 12.42 50.48
C ILE A 63 18.69 12.25 49.37
N PHE A 64 19.98 12.36 49.67
CA PHE A 64 21.03 12.16 48.65
C PHE A 64 21.04 10.73 48.10
N LYS A 65 20.84 9.71 48.94
CA LYS A 65 20.73 8.32 48.48
C LYS A 65 19.52 8.11 47.56
N ASN A 66 18.39 8.74 47.86
CA ASN A 66 17.20 8.67 47.01
C ASN A 66 17.41 9.38 45.66
N ILE A 67 18.11 10.51 45.65
CA ILE A 67 18.52 11.20 44.41
C ILE A 67 19.46 10.30 43.59
N LEU A 68 20.42 9.62 44.22
CA LEU A 68 21.35 8.71 43.55
C LEU A 68 20.62 7.59 42.81
N VAL A 69 19.76 6.88 43.53
CA VAL A 69 19.01 5.74 43.00
C VAL A 69 18.12 6.15 41.82
N ARG A 70 17.55 7.37 41.86
CA ARG A 70 16.73 7.89 40.76
C ARG A 70 17.56 8.28 39.53
N ILE A 71 18.71 8.92 39.71
CA ILE A 71 19.62 9.23 38.60
C ILE A 71 20.14 7.94 37.94
N GLU A 72 20.44 6.91 38.74
CA GLU A 72 20.93 5.62 38.24
C GLU A 72 19.85 4.78 37.53
N LYS A 73 18.57 4.91 37.89
CA LYS A 73 17.48 4.04 37.37
C LYS A 73 16.52 4.67 36.37
N GLU A 74 16.23 5.97 36.48
CA GLU A 74 15.07 6.58 35.80
C GLU A 74 15.41 7.64 34.74
N TYR A 75 16.69 8.02 34.61
CA TYR A 75 17.10 9.04 33.65
C TYR A 75 17.43 8.44 32.28
N ASP A 76 16.40 8.33 31.43
CA ASP A 76 16.56 8.13 30.00
C ASP A 76 17.05 9.41 29.30
N PHE A 77 17.71 9.24 28.15
CA PHE A 77 18.45 10.21 27.31
C PHE A 77 17.78 11.58 27.07
N ILE A 78 16.51 11.76 27.39
CA ILE A 78 15.71 12.95 27.06
C ILE A 78 15.83 14.06 28.12
N ALA A 79 16.32 13.77 29.33
CA ALA A 79 16.48 14.81 30.34
C ALA A 79 17.70 15.68 30.03
N SER A 80 17.44 16.96 29.71
CA SER A 80 18.38 17.88 29.08
C SER A 80 19.71 18.04 29.84
N GLU A 81 20.81 18.09 29.09
CA GLU A 81 22.17 18.41 29.54
C GLU A 81 22.23 19.60 30.53
N TRP A 82 21.31 20.56 30.37
CA TRP A 82 21.10 21.69 31.26
C TRP A 82 20.80 21.30 32.71
N ILE A 83 19.99 20.26 32.93
CA ILE A 83 19.62 19.76 34.26
C ILE A 83 20.85 19.23 34.98
N LEU A 84 21.65 18.42 34.29
CA LEU A 84 22.87 17.86 34.86
C LEU A 84 23.90 18.95 35.18
N LYS A 85 23.97 20.03 34.37
CA LYS A 85 24.80 21.21 34.68
C LYS A 85 24.34 21.94 35.94
N ILE A 86 23.03 22.10 36.14
CA ILE A 86 22.47 22.69 37.36
C ILE A 86 22.77 21.81 38.57
N LEU A 87 22.47 20.51 38.49
CA LEU A 87 22.73 19.56 39.58
C LEU A 87 24.20 19.56 39.99
N LYS A 88 25.11 19.59 39.01
CA LYS A 88 26.56 19.68 39.28
C LYS A 88 26.93 20.94 40.06
N SER A 89 26.40 22.10 39.66
CA SER A 89 26.65 23.37 40.35
C SER A 89 26.13 23.35 41.78
N GLU A 90 24.92 22.83 41.99
CA GLU A 90 24.32 22.76 43.32
C GLU A 90 25.03 21.76 44.23
N PHE A 91 25.43 20.58 43.71
CA PHE A 91 26.20 19.61 44.50
C PHE A 91 27.55 20.15 44.95
N TYR A 92 28.21 20.96 44.12
CA TYR A 92 29.42 21.67 44.52
C TYR A 92 29.17 22.62 45.70
N ASN A 93 28.11 23.43 45.64
CA ASN A 93 27.75 24.35 46.72
C ASN A 93 27.46 23.60 48.03
N ILE A 94 26.68 22.51 47.95
CA ILE A 94 26.37 21.64 49.10
C ILE A 94 27.66 21.10 49.72
N ARG A 95 28.60 20.61 48.90
CA ARG A 95 29.87 20.05 49.37
C ARG A 95 30.66 21.09 50.16
N VAL A 96 30.82 22.29 49.60
CA VAL A 96 31.50 23.40 50.29
C VAL A 96 30.84 23.71 51.64
N MET A 97 29.51 23.67 51.72
CA MET A 97 28.81 23.88 52.99
C MET A 97 29.05 22.76 54.00
N LEU A 98 29.06 21.50 53.56
CA LEU A 98 29.37 20.35 54.44
C LEU A 98 30.82 20.39 54.93
N ASP A 99 31.76 20.79 54.09
CA ASP A 99 33.17 20.98 54.45
C ASP A 99 33.34 22.09 55.51
N LEU A 100 32.65 23.22 55.35
CA LEU A 100 32.64 24.31 56.33
C LEU A 100 32.03 23.86 57.67
N LEU A 101 30.94 23.10 57.63
CA LEU A 101 30.29 22.57 58.82
C LEU A 101 31.21 21.57 59.54
N LEU A 102 31.85 20.68 58.80
CA LEU A 102 32.85 19.74 59.33
C LEU A 102 34.04 20.47 59.97
N SER A 103 34.52 21.55 59.35
CA SER A 103 35.58 22.39 59.92
C SER A 103 35.13 23.03 61.23
N GLY A 104 33.90 23.54 61.30
CA GLY A 104 33.33 24.10 62.52
C GLY A 104 33.25 23.07 63.65
N ILE A 105 32.76 21.87 63.33
CA ILE A 105 32.70 20.71 64.25
C ILE A 105 34.09 20.35 64.77
N LYS A 106 35.10 20.26 63.88
CA LYS A 106 36.48 19.94 64.25
C LYS A 106 37.08 21.01 65.17
N ASN A 107 36.89 22.28 64.85
CA ASN A 107 37.36 23.39 65.68
C ASN A 107 36.69 23.38 67.07
N PHE A 108 35.42 22.98 67.16
CA PHE A 108 34.72 22.82 68.44
C PHE A 108 35.29 21.65 69.27
N ARG A 109 35.69 20.55 68.62
CA ARG A 109 36.31 19.38 69.28
C ARG A 109 37.68 19.69 69.92
N VAL A 110 38.37 20.73 69.44
CA VAL A 110 39.71 21.15 69.90
C VAL A 110 39.66 22.03 71.16
N TYR A 111 38.49 22.54 71.57
CA TYR A 111 38.35 23.23 72.86
C TYR A 111 38.50 22.23 74.02
N PRO A 112 39.54 22.35 74.87
CA PRO A 112 39.87 21.32 75.84
C PRO A 112 38.81 21.26 76.95
N LYS A 113 38.31 20.05 77.22
CA LYS A 113 37.39 19.69 78.32
C LYS A 113 37.80 20.16 79.73
N ASN A 114 39.03 20.65 79.92
CA ASN A 114 39.62 20.89 81.23
C ASN A 114 39.75 22.38 81.63
N ASN A 115 39.30 23.34 80.82
CA ASN A 115 39.27 24.77 81.21
C ASN A 115 37.85 25.31 81.48
N PHE A 116 36.87 24.44 81.72
CA PHE A 116 35.47 24.80 81.95
C PHE A 116 35.18 25.18 83.42
N ILE A 117 35.78 26.28 83.89
CA ILE A 117 35.35 26.95 85.12
C ILE A 117 35.35 28.47 84.88
N GLY A 118 34.20 29.02 84.46
CA GLY A 118 34.02 30.47 84.33
C GLY A 118 32.67 30.91 83.77
N TYR A 119 31.71 31.16 84.66
CA TYR A 119 30.37 31.73 84.42
C TYR A 119 30.38 32.96 83.48
N GLY A 120 29.65 32.91 82.37
CA GLY A 120 29.25 34.10 81.59
C GLY A 120 29.28 33.93 80.07
N ASP A 121 30.45 33.71 79.48
CA ASP A 121 30.67 33.69 78.03
C ASP A 121 30.34 32.34 77.35
N GLU A 122 30.32 31.24 78.10
CA GLU A 122 30.06 29.88 77.58
C GLU A 122 28.62 29.68 77.05
N LYS A 123 27.64 30.36 77.65
CA LYS A 123 26.26 30.36 77.12
C LYS A 123 26.17 31.08 75.78
N ARG A 124 27.03 32.08 75.55
CA ARG A 124 27.09 32.84 74.30
C ARG A 124 27.66 31.97 73.18
N SER A 125 28.77 31.27 73.41
CA SER A 125 29.38 30.42 72.39
C SER A 125 28.53 29.21 72.00
N PHE A 126 27.79 28.60 72.94
CA PHE A 126 26.86 27.52 72.62
C PHE A 126 25.59 28.03 71.93
N ALA A 127 25.05 29.17 72.36
CA ALA A 127 23.90 29.80 71.70
C ALA A 127 24.24 30.18 70.25
N GLU A 128 25.40 30.81 70.02
CA GLU A 128 25.91 31.17 68.70
C GLU A 128 26.14 29.94 67.81
N PHE A 129 26.69 28.85 68.36
CA PHE A 129 26.82 27.58 67.63
C PHE A 129 25.46 26.96 67.30
N SER A 130 24.50 26.99 68.24
CA SER A 130 23.15 26.48 68.01
C SER A 130 22.42 27.29 66.95
N GLU A 131 22.52 28.62 66.96
CA GLU A 131 21.95 29.49 65.93
C GLU A 131 22.62 29.25 64.58
N PHE A 132 23.93 29.05 64.55
CA PHE A 132 24.66 28.69 63.34
C PHE A 132 24.15 27.38 62.74
N ILE A 133 24.00 26.33 63.56
CA ILE A 133 23.47 25.04 63.09
C ILE A 133 22.02 25.18 62.63
N LEU A 134 21.18 25.89 63.38
CA LEU A 134 19.76 26.09 63.05
C LEU A 134 19.57 26.88 61.75
N ALA A 135 20.40 27.89 61.50
CA ALA A 135 20.43 28.64 60.25
C ALA A 135 20.81 27.74 59.05
N ARG A 136 21.72 26.78 59.26
CA ARG A 136 22.14 25.83 58.22
C ARG A 136 21.11 24.72 57.97
N VAL A 137 20.42 24.23 59.01
CA VAL A 137 19.30 23.30 58.85
C VAL A 137 18.17 23.95 58.04
N LYS A 138 17.77 25.19 58.37
CA LYS A 138 16.77 25.94 57.59
C LYS A 138 17.17 26.13 56.12
N TYR A 139 18.46 26.35 55.87
CA TYR A 139 18.97 26.43 54.50
C TYR A 139 18.82 25.09 53.75
N LEU A 140 19.09 23.97 54.42
CA LEU A 140 18.97 22.62 53.84
C LEU A 140 17.50 22.24 53.59
N GLU A 141 16.57 22.64 54.46
CA GLU A 141 15.13 22.48 54.22
C GLU A 141 14.68 23.25 52.97
N HIS A 142 15.14 24.51 52.84
CA HIS A 142 14.83 25.33 51.68
C HIS A 142 15.41 24.73 50.39
N LEU A 143 16.62 24.20 50.45
CA LEU A 143 17.25 23.49 49.34
C LEU A 143 16.46 22.24 48.95
N ASN A 144 16.01 21.43 49.93
CA ASN A 144 15.18 20.26 49.67
C ASN A 144 13.85 20.63 48.99
N TYR A 145 13.23 21.73 49.43
CA TYR A 145 12.03 22.27 48.78
C TYR A 145 12.30 22.66 47.31
N TYR A 146 13.39 23.37 47.03
CA TYR A 146 13.78 23.71 45.66
C TYR A 146 14.06 22.47 44.79
N LEU A 147 14.77 21.48 45.33
CA LEU A 147 15.06 20.24 44.62
C LEU A 147 13.77 19.45 44.29
N SER A 148 12.81 19.42 45.22
CA SER A 148 11.50 18.79 44.97
C SER A 148 10.72 19.53 43.89
N ALA A 149 10.66 20.87 43.95
CA ALA A 149 9.97 21.68 42.95
C ALA A 149 10.59 21.54 41.56
N LEU A 150 11.92 21.45 41.50
CA LEU A 150 12.66 21.21 40.26
C LEU A 150 12.38 19.81 39.70
N TYR A 151 12.38 18.77 40.55
CA TYR A 151 12.02 17.41 40.13
C TYR A 151 10.61 17.35 39.52
N ASP A 152 9.63 17.98 40.16
CA ASP A 152 8.25 18.01 39.66
C ASP A 152 8.12 18.81 38.35
N GLY A 153 8.88 19.90 38.21
CA GLY A 153 9.00 20.64 36.95
C GLY A 153 9.51 19.76 35.81
N LEU A 154 10.60 19.03 36.06
CA LEU A 154 11.23 18.15 35.06
C LEU A 154 10.35 16.98 34.67
N LYS A 155 9.65 16.38 35.65
CA LYS A 155 8.70 15.30 35.38
C LYS A 155 7.59 15.76 34.43
N ARG A 156 7.08 16.99 34.60
CA ARG A 156 6.04 17.55 33.72
C ARG A 156 6.57 17.81 32.31
N GLU A 157 7.75 18.40 32.18
CA GLU A 157 8.37 18.65 30.87
C GLU A 157 8.67 17.35 30.12
N ALA A 158 9.25 16.35 30.78
CA ALA A 158 9.52 15.05 30.17
C ALA A 158 8.24 14.36 29.67
N GLN A 159 7.14 14.48 30.42
CA GLN A 159 5.82 13.98 29.99
C GLN A 159 5.30 14.72 28.76
N GLN A 160 5.43 16.05 28.72
CA GLN A 160 4.99 16.84 27.56
C GLN A 160 5.80 16.51 26.30
N VAL A 161 7.12 16.40 26.40
CA VAL A 161 7.99 16.03 25.28
C VAL A 161 7.61 14.64 24.75
N THR A 162 7.34 13.68 25.65
CA THR A 162 6.91 12.33 25.25
C THR A 162 5.56 12.34 24.52
N LEU A 163 4.61 13.15 24.99
CA LEU A 163 3.31 13.33 24.34
C LEU A 163 3.43 13.97 22.96
N MET A 164 4.27 15.00 22.82
CA MET A 164 4.53 15.67 21.53
C MET A 164 5.20 14.72 20.54
N ALA A 165 6.23 13.98 20.98
CA ALA A 165 6.93 13.01 20.14
C ALA A 165 6.01 11.88 19.66
N ASN A 166 5.14 11.36 20.55
CA ASN A 166 4.15 10.36 20.17
C ASN A 166 3.13 10.90 19.16
N ASN A 167 2.62 12.12 19.37
CA ASN A 167 1.66 12.72 18.45
C ASN A 167 2.26 12.97 17.06
N ASP A 168 3.49 13.46 16.98
CA ASP A 168 4.18 13.66 15.69
C ASP A 168 4.46 12.33 14.98
N PHE A 169 4.86 11.30 15.73
CA PHE A 169 5.06 9.96 15.19
C PHE A 169 3.76 9.37 14.65
N VAL A 170 2.66 9.45 15.42
CA VAL A 170 1.32 9.01 14.99
C VAL A 170 0.87 9.77 13.75
N ARG A 171 1.04 11.10 13.71
CA ARG A 171 0.67 11.93 12.56
C ARG A 171 1.44 11.51 11.30
N LYS A 172 2.72 11.20 11.44
CA LYS A 172 3.57 10.75 10.32
C LYS A 172 3.20 9.34 9.84
N ILE A 173 2.82 8.44 10.75
CA ILE A 173 2.27 7.13 10.39
C ILE A 173 0.97 7.30 9.61
N GLU A 174 0.07 8.15 10.09
CA GLU A 174 -1.23 8.38 9.47
C GLU A 174 -1.11 9.01 8.08
N SER A 175 -0.21 9.98 7.90
CA SER A 175 0.07 10.56 6.58
C SER A 175 0.62 9.50 5.63
N THR A 176 1.62 8.72 6.07
CA THR A 176 2.22 7.64 5.26
C THR A 176 1.19 6.58 4.89
N ARG A 177 0.29 6.22 5.82
CA ARG A 177 -0.82 5.32 5.57
C ARG A 177 -1.76 5.87 4.50
N ASN A 178 -2.14 7.14 4.59
CA ASN A 178 -3.04 7.77 3.62
C ASN A 178 -2.42 7.85 2.22
N ASP A 179 -1.12 8.13 2.13
CA ASP A 179 -0.39 8.14 0.87
C ASP A 179 -0.32 6.73 0.26
N LEU A 180 -0.02 5.71 1.08
CA LEU A 180 -0.07 4.29 0.67
C LEU A 180 -1.45 3.86 0.19
N VAL A 181 -2.51 4.30 0.86
CA VAL A 181 -3.89 3.98 0.44
C VAL A 181 -4.19 4.58 -0.94
N LYS A 182 -3.79 5.84 -1.18
CA LYS A 182 -3.93 6.48 -2.50
C LYS A 182 -3.13 5.76 -3.58
N GLU A 183 -1.87 5.44 -3.30
CA GLU A 183 -1.01 4.72 -4.25
C GLU A 183 -1.57 3.34 -4.61
N VAL A 184 -2.09 2.60 -3.63
CA VAL A 184 -2.75 1.30 -3.86
C VAL A 184 -4.03 1.47 -4.69
N GLU A 185 -4.80 2.53 -4.47
CA GLU A 185 -5.99 2.81 -5.27
C GLU A 185 -5.65 3.16 -6.72
N ASP A 186 -4.64 4.01 -6.94
CA ASP A 186 -4.15 4.37 -8.27
C ASP A 186 -3.57 3.15 -9.00
N PHE A 187 -2.81 2.31 -8.30
CA PHE A 187 -2.29 1.06 -8.86
C PHE A 187 -3.42 0.12 -9.29
N ARG A 188 -4.50 0.02 -8.50
CA ARG A 188 -5.70 -0.77 -8.86
C ARG A 188 -6.37 -0.20 -10.11
N ARG A 189 -6.52 1.13 -10.23
CA ARG A 189 -7.08 1.78 -11.42
C ARG A 189 -6.22 1.52 -12.67
N LEU A 190 -4.91 1.71 -12.56
CA LEU A 190 -3.97 1.44 -13.66
C LEU A 190 -3.99 -0.02 -14.10
N ARG A 191 -4.00 -0.96 -13.14
CA ARG A 191 -4.11 -2.39 -13.44
C ARG A 191 -5.42 -2.72 -14.17
N ASN A 192 -6.55 -2.19 -13.70
CA ASN A 192 -7.85 -2.41 -14.35
C ASN A 192 -7.85 -1.85 -15.78
N ASN A 193 -7.27 -0.66 -16.01
CA ASN A 193 -7.15 -0.10 -17.35
C ASN A 193 -6.27 -0.96 -18.26
N ALA A 194 -5.15 -1.47 -17.75
CA ALA A 194 -4.26 -2.35 -18.50
C ALA A 194 -4.91 -3.70 -18.85
N ASP A 195 -5.64 -4.30 -17.91
CA ASP A 195 -6.35 -5.56 -18.13
C ASP A 195 -7.53 -5.39 -19.10
N ASN A 196 -8.23 -4.24 -19.04
CA ASN A 196 -9.25 -3.88 -20.03
C ASN A 196 -8.66 -3.69 -21.43
N ALA A 197 -7.53 -2.99 -21.55
CA ALA A 197 -6.84 -2.79 -22.84
C ALA A 197 -6.36 -4.12 -23.46
N LYS A 198 -5.88 -5.07 -22.64
CA LYS A 198 -5.55 -6.42 -23.12
C LYS A 198 -6.78 -7.13 -23.67
N THR A 199 -7.91 -7.02 -22.97
CA THR A 199 -9.17 -7.66 -23.38
C THR A 199 -9.70 -7.06 -24.68
N GLU A 200 -9.65 -5.73 -24.80
CA GLU A 200 -10.01 -5.01 -26.04
C GLU A 200 -9.18 -5.50 -27.23
N ASN A 201 -7.87 -5.67 -27.05
CA ASN A 201 -6.97 -6.12 -28.10
C ASN A 201 -7.32 -7.54 -28.59
N ILE A 202 -7.81 -8.43 -27.71
CA ILE A 202 -8.25 -9.78 -28.11
C ILE A 202 -9.43 -9.68 -29.09
N TYR A 203 -10.44 -8.87 -28.79
CA TYR A 203 -11.59 -8.68 -29.68
C TYR A 203 -11.22 -7.93 -30.95
N ASN A 204 -10.37 -6.91 -30.87
CA ASN A 204 -9.87 -6.20 -32.06
C ASN A 204 -9.15 -7.15 -33.02
N ASN A 205 -8.29 -8.03 -32.50
CA ASN A 205 -7.62 -9.06 -33.31
C ASN A 205 -8.61 -10.04 -33.94
N ALA A 206 -9.69 -10.40 -33.22
CA ALA A 206 -10.76 -11.23 -33.78
C ALA A 206 -11.52 -10.52 -34.91
N VAL A 207 -11.83 -9.22 -34.76
CA VAL A 207 -12.47 -8.41 -35.81
C VAL A 207 -11.60 -8.37 -37.06
N VAL A 208 -10.30 -8.07 -36.92
CA VAL A 208 -9.35 -8.04 -38.04
C VAL A 208 -9.28 -9.40 -38.72
N LYS A 209 -9.22 -10.49 -37.94
CA LYS A 209 -9.18 -11.86 -38.47
C LYS A 209 -10.45 -12.20 -39.28
N TYR A 210 -11.64 -11.93 -38.75
CA TYR A 210 -12.89 -12.25 -39.44
C TYR A 210 -13.15 -11.35 -40.65
N ARG A 211 -12.81 -10.06 -40.61
CA ARG A 211 -12.86 -9.18 -41.78
C ARG A 211 -11.94 -9.64 -42.90
N LYS A 212 -10.76 -10.18 -42.56
CA LYS A 212 -9.86 -10.77 -43.56
C LYS A 212 -10.48 -11.99 -44.24
N TYR A 213 -11.14 -12.88 -43.48
CA TYR A 213 -11.85 -14.02 -44.06
C TYR A 213 -13.04 -13.59 -44.91
N GLU A 214 -13.86 -12.66 -44.42
CA GLU A 214 -14.97 -12.07 -45.19
C GLU A 214 -14.48 -11.56 -46.54
N TRP A 215 -13.41 -10.75 -46.55
CA TRP A 215 -12.84 -10.21 -47.79
C TRP A 215 -12.35 -11.31 -48.74
N GLY A 216 -11.69 -12.34 -48.21
CA GLY A 216 -11.26 -13.50 -49.00
C GLY A 216 -12.44 -14.23 -49.67
N TYR A 217 -13.53 -14.47 -48.92
CA TYR A 217 -14.73 -15.11 -49.47
C TYR A 217 -15.49 -14.21 -50.46
N ARG A 218 -15.50 -12.89 -50.27
CA ARG A 218 -16.05 -11.94 -51.25
C ARG A 218 -15.28 -11.99 -52.57
N ILE A 219 -13.95 -12.02 -52.52
CA ILE A 219 -13.13 -12.17 -53.73
C ILE A 219 -13.41 -13.52 -54.40
N ALA A 220 -13.44 -14.61 -53.64
CA ALA A 220 -13.74 -15.93 -54.17
C ALA A 220 -15.13 -15.97 -54.84
N PHE A 221 -16.12 -15.28 -54.27
CA PHE A 221 -17.44 -15.12 -54.87
C PHE A 221 -17.37 -14.40 -56.23
N PHE A 222 -16.71 -13.24 -56.30
CA PHE A 222 -16.58 -12.50 -57.57
C PHE A 222 -15.77 -13.24 -58.63
N LEU A 223 -14.70 -13.94 -58.23
CA LEU A 223 -13.92 -14.80 -59.13
C LEU A 223 -14.77 -15.95 -59.67
N THR A 224 -15.56 -16.59 -58.81
CA THR A 224 -16.50 -17.65 -59.21
C THR A 224 -17.54 -17.09 -60.18
N LEU A 225 -18.12 -15.92 -59.88
CA LEU A 225 -19.10 -15.28 -60.76
C LEU A 225 -18.51 -14.99 -62.15
N ALA A 226 -17.29 -14.47 -62.20
CA ALA A 226 -16.57 -14.23 -63.45
C ALA A 226 -16.29 -15.53 -64.21
N LEU A 227 -15.92 -16.61 -63.51
CA LEU A 227 -15.71 -17.93 -64.10
C LEU A 227 -17.01 -18.48 -64.69
N VAL A 228 -18.13 -18.42 -63.95
CA VAL A 228 -19.45 -18.86 -64.43
C VAL A 228 -19.87 -18.09 -65.67
N PHE A 229 -19.67 -16.77 -65.67
CA PHE A 229 -19.97 -15.93 -66.82
C PHE A 229 -19.08 -16.28 -68.02
N GLY A 230 -17.78 -16.46 -67.81
CA GLY A 230 -16.83 -16.84 -68.86
C GLY A 230 -17.11 -18.21 -69.45
N VAL A 231 -17.39 -19.21 -68.62
CA VAL A 231 -17.80 -20.55 -69.04
C VAL A 231 -19.12 -20.51 -69.81
N SER A 232 -20.09 -19.69 -69.37
CA SER A 232 -21.37 -19.51 -70.07
C SER A 232 -21.19 -18.88 -71.45
N LEU A 233 -20.34 -17.86 -71.59
CA LEU A 233 -20.00 -17.26 -72.89
C LEU A 233 -19.25 -18.24 -73.80
N TRP A 234 -18.32 -19.03 -73.25
CA TRP A 234 -17.61 -20.07 -73.99
C TRP A 234 -18.57 -21.15 -74.51
N PHE A 235 -19.52 -21.61 -73.69
CA PHE A 235 -20.59 -22.53 -74.09
C PHE A 235 -21.54 -21.96 -75.14
N TRP A 236 -21.71 -20.64 -75.22
CA TRP A 236 -22.55 -19.97 -76.21
C TRP A 236 -21.84 -19.83 -77.57
N ASN A 237 -20.54 -19.53 -77.56
CA ASN A 237 -19.74 -19.28 -78.76
C ASN A 237 -19.02 -20.52 -79.32
N SER A 238 -19.00 -21.66 -78.62
CA SER A 238 -18.26 -22.82 -79.12
C SER A 238 -19.02 -23.53 -80.25
N ASP A 239 -18.65 -23.26 -81.50
CA ASP A 239 -18.95 -24.12 -82.67
C ASP A 239 -18.40 -25.56 -82.48
N TYR A 240 -17.46 -25.73 -81.55
CA TYR A 240 -16.82 -27.00 -81.21
C TYR A 240 -17.78 -28.05 -80.63
N LEU A 241 -18.76 -27.65 -79.81
CA LEU A 241 -19.80 -28.57 -79.34
C LEU A 241 -20.83 -28.87 -80.43
N ASN A 242 -21.16 -27.90 -81.28
CA ASN A 242 -22.06 -28.11 -82.41
C ASN A 242 -21.52 -29.16 -83.40
N ASN A 243 -20.21 -29.18 -83.67
CA ASN A 243 -19.59 -30.17 -84.55
C ASN A 243 -19.53 -31.61 -83.99
N ILE A 244 -19.47 -31.78 -82.66
CA ILE A 244 -19.52 -33.10 -82.01
C ILE A 244 -20.97 -33.62 -81.91
N ILE A 245 -21.96 -32.72 -81.83
CA ILE A 245 -23.38 -33.03 -81.62
C ILE A 245 -24.14 -33.24 -82.94
N ASN A 246 -23.62 -32.79 -84.08
CA ASN A 246 -24.19 -33.01 -85.41
C ASN A 246 -24.19 -34.48 -85.88
N GLN A 247 -23.79 -35.44 -85.04
CA GLN A 247 -24.13 -36.85 -85.26
C GLN A 247 -25.57 -37.15 -84.79
N PRO A 248 -26.44 -37.71 -85.66
CA PRO A 248 -27.88 -37.74 -85.48
C PRO A 248 -28.31 -38.89 -84.56
N SER A 249 -27.88 -38.87 -83.30
CA SER A 249 -28.44 -39.73 -82.26
C SER A 249 -29.07 -38.88 -81.16
N TYR A 250 -30.31 -39.17 -80.79
CA TYR A 250 -31.02 -38.51 -79.69
C TYR A 250 -30.25 -38.55 -78.35
N ALA A 251 -29.33 -39.51 -78.19
CA ALA A 251 -28.44 -39.63 -77.03
C ALA A 251 -27.43 -38.46 -76.92
N SER A 252 -26.96 -37.88 -78.03
CA SER A 252 -25.99 -36.78 -78.01
C SER A 252 -26.60 -35.48 -77.46
N SER A 253 -27.87 -35.21 -77.79
CA SER A 253 -28.62 -34.05 -77.32
C SER A 253 -28.93 -34.12 -75.82
N ALA A 254 -29.34 -35.29 -75.32
CA ALA A 254 -29.63 -35.47 -73.89
C ALA A 254 -28.38 -35.30 -73.01
N ILE A 255 -27.23 -35.82 -73.44
CA ILE A 255 -25.94 -35.68 -72.73
C ILE A 255 -25.47 -34.21 -72.74
N PHE A 256 -25.69 -33.48 -73.83
CA PHE A 256 -25.35 -32.06 -73.92
C PHE A 256 -26.13 -31.21 -72.91
N TRP A 257 -27.46 -31.40 -72.83
CA TRP A 257 -28.29 -30.68 -71.88
C TRP A 257 -28.01 -31.08 -70.43
N SER A 258 -27.73 -32.37 -70.15
CA SER A 258 -27.43 -32.82 -68.79
C SER A 258 -26.13 -32.23 -68.25
N VAL A 259 -25.08 -32.12 -69.08
CA VAL A 259 -23.81 -31.47 -68.68
C VAL A 259 -24.01 -29.99 -68.40
N LYS A 260 -24.77 -29.27 -69.23
CA LYS A 260 -25.09 -27.85 -69.01
C LYS A 260 -25.86 -27.61 -67.72
N ILE A 261 -26.92 -28.40 -67.49
CA ILE A 261 -27.75 -28.28 -66.28
C ILE A 261 -26.93 -28.63 -65.02
N THR A 262 -26.16 -29.72 -65.06
CA THR A 262 -25.33 -30.14 -63.90
C THR A 262 -24.24 -29.12 -63.60
N SER A 263 -23.59 -28.57 -64.63
CA SER A 263 -22.59 -27.50 -64.46
C SER A 263 -23.21 -26.24 -63.86
N LEU A 264 -24.41 -25.84 -64.33
CA LEU A 264 -25.13 -24.69 -63.81
C LEU A 264 -25.54 -24.87 -62.34
N ILE A 265 -26.03 -26.06 -61.97
CA ILE A 265 -26.35 -26.40 -60.57
C ILE A 265 -25.10 -26.36 -59.68
N ALA A 266 -23.97 -26.92 -60.15
CA ALA A 266 -22.71 -26.89 -59.41
C ALA A 266 -22.21 -25.46 -59.19
N CYS A 267 -22.31 -24.61 -60.21
CA CYS A 267 -21.93 -23.20 -60.15
C CYS A 267 -22.80 -22.40 -59.17
N ILE A 268 -24.13 -22.60 -59.21
CA ILE A 268 -25.06 -21.95 -58.28
C ILE A 268 -24.76 -22.38 -56.85
N THR A 269 -24.54 -23.67 -56.61
CA THR A 269 -24.17 -24.20 -55.28
C THR A 269 -22.89 -23.54 -54.74
N LEU A 270 -21.86 -23.39 -55.58
CA LEU A 270 -20.60 -22.76 -55.19
C LEU A 270 -20.77 -21.26 -54.89
N LEU A 271 -21.54 -20.54 -55.72
CA LEU A 271 -21.88 -19.13 -55.50
C LEU A 271 -22.64 -18.93 -54.20
N THR A 272 -23.65 -19.76 -53.93
CA THR A 272 -24.42 -19.72 -52.67
C THR A 272 -23.52 -19.99 -51.47
N TYR A 273 -22.62 -20.97 -51.56
CA TYR A 273 -21.68 -21.29 -50.50
C TYR A 273 -20.78 -20.09 -50.14
N PHE A 274 -20.12 -19.48 -51.12
CA PHE A 274 -19.23 -18.34 -50.86
C PHE A 274 -19.96 -17.11 -50.36
N LEU A 275 -21.14 -16.81 -50.89
CA LEU A 275 -21.98 -15.71 -50.42
C LEU A 275 -22.35 -15.89 -48.94
N LYS A 276 -22.73 -17.10 -48.56
CA LYS A 276 -23.11 -17.44 -47.19
C LYS A 276 -21.93 -17.39 -46.24
N GLN A 277 -20.78 -17.93 -46.65
CA GLN A 277 -19.57 -17.91 -45.84
C GLN A 277 -19.05 -16.48 -45.63
N SER A 278 -19.14 -15.62 -46.65
CA SER A 278 -18.85 -14.19 -46.50
C SER A 278 -19.81 -13.53 -45.51
N SER A 279 -21.12 -13.76 -45.62
CA SER A 279 -22.10 -13.15 -44.71
C SER A 279 -21.91 -13.63 -43.26
N HIS A 280 -21.58 -14.91 -43.07
CA HIS A 280 -21.29 -15.47 -41.77
C HIS A 280 -20.08 -14.82 -41.10
N HIS A 281 -18.96 -14.70 -41.82
CA HIS A 281 -17.78 -14.03 -41.28
C HIS A 281 -17.97 -12.53 -41.06
N GLN A 282 -18.76 -11.86 -41.89
CA GLN A 282 -19.16 -10.47 -41.65
C GLN A 282 -19.93 -10.34 -40.32
N LYS A 283 -20.95 -11.18 -40.10
CA LYS A 283 -21.72 -11.20 -38.85
C LYS A 283 -20.84 -11.48 -37.63
N LEU A 284 -19.89 -12.41 -37.73
CA LEU A 284 -18.91 -12.68 -36.68
C LEU A 284 -18.02 -11.45 -36.41
N ALA A 285 -17.55 -10.77 -37.45
CA ALA A 285 -16.75 -9.55 -37.29
C ALA A 285 -17.57 -8.44 -36.60
N ASP A 286 -18.81 -8.23 -37.02
CA ASP A 286 -19.71 -7.21 -36.45
C ASP A 286 -20.05 -7.51 -34.99
N GLN A 287 -20.30 -8.77 -34.64
CA GLN A 287 -20.52 -9.18 -33.24
C GLN A 287 -19.29 -8.91 -32.37
N ASN A 288 -18.10 -9.28 -32.84
CA ASN A 288 -16.86 -9.02 -32.08
C ASN A 288 -16.57 -7.52 -31.96
N TYR A 289 -16.88 -6.75 -33.00
CA TYR A 289 -16.74 -5.30 -32.99
C TYR A 289 -17.71 -4.64 -32.00
N GLN A 290 -18.97 -5.08 -31.98
CA GLN A 290 -19.93 -4.64 -30.98
C GLN A 290 -19.46 -4.96 -29.57
N THR A 291 -19.00 -6.20 -29.31
CA THR A 291 -18.47 -6.59 -28.00
C THR A 291 -17.23 -5.79 -27.62
N GLN A 292 -16.35 -5.46 -28.57
CA GLN A 292 -15.21 -4.57 -28.32
C GLN A 292 -15.66 -3.19 -27.84
N LEU A 293 -16.62 -2.56 -28.54
CA LEU A 293 -17.15 -1.26 -28.16
C LEU A 293 -17.88 -1.31 -26.81
N GLU A 294 -18.63 -2.38 -26.54
CA GLU A 294 -19.31 -2.59 -25.25
C GLU A 294 -18.30 -2.71 -24.11
N LEU A 295 -17.19 -3.44 -24.30
CA LEU A 295 -16.12 -3.55 -23.32
C LEU A 295 -15.35 -2.23 -23.12
N GLN A 296 -15.21 -1.43 -24.17
CA GLN A 296 -14.59 -0.10 -24.07
C GLN A 296 -15.48 0.89 -23.30
N ALA A 297 -16.80 0.82 -23.49
CA ALA A 297 -17.77 1.67 -22.79
C ALA A 297 -18.05 1.18 -21.35
N TYR A 298 -17.72 -0.08 -21.04
CA TYR A 298 -18.08 -0.72 -19.78
C TYR A 298 -17.54 -0.02 -18.52
N PRO A 299 -16.26 0.41 -18.43
CA PRO A 299 -15.76 1.10 -17.24
C PRO A 299 -16.52 2.39 -16.94
N SER A 300 -16.76 3.21 -17.96
CA SER A 300 -17.51 4.46 -17.83
C SER A 300 -18.96 4.23 -17.42
N PHE A 301 -19.59 3.16 -17.92
CA PHE A 301 -20.93 2.77 -17.50
C PHE A 301 -20.95 2.34 -16.02
N MET A 302 -20.00 1.51 -15.59
CA MET A 302 -19.93 1.03 -14.21
C MET A 302 -19.62 2.13 -13.18
N GLU A 303 -18.93 3.19 -13.57
CA GLU A 303 -18.70 4.38 -12.71
C GLU A 303 -19.98 5.18 -12.46
N SER A 304 -20.97 5.12 -13.37
CA SER A 304 -22.24 5.82 -13.24
C SER A 304 -23.27 5.09 -12.37
N ILE A 305 -23.01 3.83 -11.99
CA ILE A 305 -23.92 2.98 -11.23
C ILE A 305 -23.58 3.03 -9.72
N PRO A 306 -24.57 3.16 -8.81
CA PRO A 306 -24.34 3.06 -7.38
C PRO A 306 -23.70 1.71 -6.98
N THR A 307 -22.78 1.73 -6.01
CA THR A 307 -22.02 0.54 -5.59
C THR A 307 -22.88 -0.65 -5.14
N GLU A 308 -24.11 -0.41 -4.66
CA GLU A 308 -25.05 -1.47 -4.26
C GLU A 308 -25.62 -2.26 -5.45
N GLU A 309 -25.79 -1.61 -6.61
CA GLU A 309 -26.35 -2.23 -7.82
C GLU A 309 -25.26 -2.73 -8.80
N ALA A 310 -24.02 -2.29 -8.64
CA ALA A 310 -22.91 -2.73 -9.48
C ALA A 310 -22.69 -4.26 -9.47
N ALA A 311 -23.04 -4.94 -8.37
CA ALA A 311 -22.92 -6.39 -8.27
C ALA A 311 -24.00 -7.15 -9.07
N SER A 312 -25.24 -6.63 -9.10
CA SER A 312 -26.32 -7.24 -9.89
C SER A 312 -26.08 -7.05 -11.39
N VAL A 313 -25.65 -5.87 -11.81
CA VAL A 313 -25.27 -5.56 -13.20
C VAL A 313 -24.14 -6.48 -13.68
N ARG A 314 -23.09 -6.67 -12.87
CA ARG A 314 -22.01 -7.62 -13.19
C ARG A 314 -22.51 -9.05 -13.38
N LYS A 315 -23.45 -9.51 -12.54
CA LYS A 315 -24.02 -10.86 -12.63
C LYS A 315 -24.84 -11.03 -13.91
N GLU A 316 -25.65 -10.05 -14.26
CA GLU A 316 -26.48 -10.07 -15.48
C GLU A 316 -25.60 -10.05 -16.74
N LEU A 317 -24.59 -9.19 -16.79
CA LEU A 317 -23.65 -9.14 -17.91
C LEU A 317 -22.83 -10.43 -18.00
N ALA A 318 -22.39 -11.00 -16.88
CA ALA A 318 -21.68 -12.26 -16.90
C ALA A 318 -22.50 -13.38 -17.55
N LEU A 319 -23.80 -13.45 -17.28
CA LEU A 319 -24.71 -14.41 -17.93
C LEU A 319 -24.90 -14.14 -19.43
N LYS A 320 -24.82 -12.87 -19.85
CA LYS A 320 -24.98 -12.47 -21.27
C LYS A 320 -23.74 -12.77 -22.11
N TYR A 321 -22.55 -12.62 -21.55
CA TYR A 321 -21.28 -12.75 -22.28
C TYR A 321 -20.55 -14.07 -22.03
N PHE A 322 -20.66 -14.68 -20.85
CA PHE A 322 -20.05 -15.98 -20.57
C PHE A 322 -21.06 -17.12 -20.78
N GLY A 323 -20.63 -18.17 -21.48
CA GLY A 323 -21.48 -19.35 -21.74
C GLY A 323 -22.46 -19.19 -22.91
N ARG A 324 -22.35 -18.11 -23.70
CA ARG A 324 -23.11 -18.00 -24.94
C ARG A 324 -22.60 -19.06 -25.93
N GLU A 325 -23.46 -19.98 -26.35
CA GLU A 325 -23.13 -20.92 -27.42
C GLU A 325 -22.76 -20.11 -28.67
N VAL A 326 -21.49 -20.18 -29.04
CA VAL A 326 -21.03 -19.67 -30.34
C VAL A 326 -21.73 -20.52 -31.39
N ASP A 327 -22.59 -19.90 -32.20
CA ASP A 327 -23.15 -20.50 -33.43
C ASP A 327 -24.23 -21.60 -33.34
N GLY A 328 -25.09 -21.61 -32.32
CA GLY A 328 -26.35 -22.35 -32.43
C GLY A 328 -27.23 -21.87 -33.62
N ALA A 329 -27.22 -20.57 -33.92
CA ALA A 329 -28.03 -19.97 -34.97
C ALA A 329 -27.43 -20.12 -36.38
N ALA A 330 -26.12 -19.93 -36.57
CA ALA A 330 -25.52 -20.02 -37.90
C ALA A 330 -25.48 -21.46 -38.43
N HIS A 331 -25.24 -22.47 -37.57
CA HIS A 331 -25.34 -23.87 -37.97
C HIS A 331 -26.78 -24.31 -38.24
N LYS A 332 -27.76 -23.78 -37.49
CA LYS A 332 -29.18 -24.04 -37.70
C LYS A 332 -29.68 -23.39 -39.00
N ASP A 333 -29.29 -22.16 -39.31
CA ASP A 333 -29.58 -21.49 -40.58
C ASP A 333 -28.81 -22.14 -41.77
N MET A 334 -27.67 -22.79 -41.50
CA MET A 334 -26.99 -23.64 -42.47
C MET A 334 -27.80 -24.89 -42.82
N SER A 335 -28.21 -25.62 -41.80
CA SER A 335 -29.05 -26.81 -41.93
C SER A 335 -30.40 -26.50 -42.60
N ASN A 336 -31.05 -25.40 -42.21
CA ASN A 336 -32.35 -25.00 -42.74
C ASN A 336 -32.29 -24.65 -44.23
N LEU A 337 -31.27 -23.91 -44.69
CA LEU A 337 -31.17 -23.56 -46.11
C LEU A 337 -30.75 -24.73 -47.00
N ILE A 338 -29.91 -25.66 -46.51
CA ILE A 338 -29.61 -26.90 -47.24
C ILE A 338 -30.87 -27.76 -47.34
N SER A 339 -31.64 -27.85 -46.25
CA SER A 339 -32.95 -28.49 -46.23
C SER A 339 -33.94 -27.83 -47.20
N ASP A 340 -34.00 -26.48 -47.22
CA ASP A 340 -34.88 -25.73 -48.11
C ASP A 340 -34.48 -25.85 -49.57
N GLN A 341 -33.17 -25.87 -49.88
CA GLN A 341 -32.67 -26.13 -51.24
C GLN A 341 -32.93 -27.58 -51.66
N MET A 342 -32.73 -28.56 -50.78
CA MET A 342 -33.06 -29.97 -51.06
C MET A 342 -34.56 -30.16 -51.27
N LYS A 343 -35.39 -29.50 -50.46
CA LYS A 343 -36.85 -29.53 -50.57
C LYS A 343 -37.31 -28.86 -51.87
N SER A 344 -36.84 -27.65 -52.16
CA SER A 344 -37.16 -26.94 -53.40
C SER A 344 -36.68 -27.70 -54.65
N THR A 345 -35.50 -28.31 -54.61
CA THR A 345 -34.99 -29.15 -55.70
C THR A 345 -35.84 -30.43 -55.85
N THR A 346 -36.26 -31.04 -54.75
CA THR A 346 -37.14 -32.22 -54.76
C THR A 346 -38.52 -31.88 -55.31
N ASP A 347 -39.10 -30.76 -54.89
CA ASP A 347 -40.41 -30.30 -55.35
C ASP A 347 -40.35 -29.90 -56.84
N MET A 348 -39.25 -29.30 -57.29
CA MET A 348 -39.01 -29.01 -58.71
C MET A 348 -38.85 -30.28 -59.55
N VAL A 349 -38.12 -31.29 -59.06
CA VAL A 349 -37.97 -32.59 -59.73
C VAL A 349 -39.30 -33.33 -59.79
N LYS A 350 -40.10 -33.30 -58.71
CA LYS A 350 -41.46 -33.86 -58.69
C LYS A 350 -42.38 -33.17 -59.68
N ALA A 351 -42.44 -31.84 -59.66
CA ALA A 351 -43.27 -31.06 -60.58
C ALA A 351 -42.86 -31.31 -62.04
N THR A 352 -41.56 -31.41 -62.32
CA THR A 352 -41.05 -31.74 -63.66
C THR A 352 -41.42 -33.17 -64.07
N THR A 353 -41.35 -34.13 -63.14
CA THR A 353 -41.73 -35.53 -63.39
C THR A 353 -43.23 -35.67 -63.65
N GLU A 354 -44.06 -34.96 -62.88
CA GLU A 354 -45.52 -34.89 -63.07
C GLU A 354 -45.88 -34.22 -64.40
N ALA A 355 -45.21 -33.12 -64.76
CA ALA A 355 -45.40 -32.46 -66.05
C ALA A 355 -45.02 -33.38 -67.24
N ILE A 356 -43.90 -34.12 -67.14
CA ILE A 356 -43.48 -35.08 -68.16
C ILE A 356 -44.47 -36.26 -68.26
N LYS A 357 -45.02 -36.70 -67.13
CA LYS A 357 -46.03 -37.78 -67.09
C LYS A 357 -47.34 -37.34 -67.73
N ASN A 358 -47.76 -36.10 -67.50
CA ASN A 358 -48.96 -35.49 -68.11
C ASN A 358 -48.80 -35.14 -69.60
N LEU A 359 -47.57 -35.04 -70.11
CA LEU A 359 -47.27 -34.84 -71.54
C LEU A 359 -47.15 -36.16 -72.34
N LYS A 360 -47.08 -37.31 -71.66
CA LYS A 360 -46.98 -38.65 -72.27
C LYS A 360 -48.29 -39.46 -72.23
N GLY A 361 -49.37 -38.88 -71.70
CA GLY A 361 -50.75 -39.35 -71.87
C GLY A 361 -51.48 -38.40 -72.79
#